data_AF-A0A318PXQ1-F1
#
_entry.id   AF-A0A318PXQ1-F1
#
_cell.length_a   1.000
_cell.length_b   1.000
_cell.length_c   1.000
_cell.angle_alpha   90.00
_cell.angle_beta   90.00
_cell.angle_gamma   90.00
#
_symmetry.space_group_name_H-M   'P 1'
#
loop_
_entity.id
_entity.type
_entity.pdbx_description
1 polymer ?
#
loop_
_entity_poly.entity_id
_entity_poly.type
_entity_poly.pdbx_seq_one_letter_code
_entity_poly.pdbx_strand_id
1 'polypeptide(L)'
;MRAASPRPGAGRRTRPPRIDWSRLDPEVARLRAGGLSNRETARRLNLNVKTMETRLRHLRLHRAGTHATLRTDEVRRTCLNCDAPFIADGRFLRLCPTCRTMFG
;
A
#
# COMPACT_ATOMS: atom_id res chain seq x y z
N MET A 1 48.34 -3.16 23.12
CA MET A 1 47.14 -2.45 22.59
C MET A 1 46.74 -3.15 21.30
N ARG A 2 45.59 -3.86 21.26
CA ARG A 2 45.16 -4.64 20.08
C ARG A 2 44.37 -3.74 19.14
N ALA A 3 44.88 -3.55 17.92
CA ALA A 3 44.17 -2.83 16.86
C ALA A 3 42.95 -3.64 16.39
N ALA A 4 41.79 -3.00 16.37
CA ALA A 4 40.56 -3.56 15.86
C ALA A 4 40.57 -3.51 14.32
N SER A 5 40.50 -4.68 13.67
CA SER A 5 40.35 -4.76 12.22
C SER A 5 39.01 -4.15 11.76
N PRO A 6 38.99 -3.33 10.71
CA PRO A 6 37.75 -2.78 10.17
C PRO A 6 36.88 -3.90 9.56
N ARG A 7 35.60 -3.89 9.93
CA ARG A 7 34.59 -4.85 9.44
C ARG A 7 34.43 -4.70 7.92
N PRO A 8 34.40 -5.81 7.14
CA PRO A 8 34.24 -5.74 5.70
C PRO A 8 32.87 -5.15 5.34
N GLY A 9 32.90 -4.33 4.30
CA GLY A 9 31.87 -3.38 3.89
C GLY A 9 30.44 -3.90 3.93
N ALA A 10 29.57 -3.11 4.56
CA ALA A 10 28.14 -3.13 4.31
C ALA A 10 27.92 -2.86 2.81
N GLY A 11 27.70 -3.93 2.04
CA GLY A 11 27.32 -3.84 0.64
C GLY A 11 26.14 -2.88 0.52
N ARG A 12 26.32 -1.79 -0.24
CA ARG A 12 25.25 -0.83 -0.52
C ARG A 12 24.08 -1.63 -1.10
N ARG A 13 22.97 -1.69 -0.37
CA ARG A 13 21.72 -2.26 -0.87
C ARG A 13 21.27 -1.39 -2.02
N THR A 14 21.64 -1.74 -3.25
CA THR A 14 21.11 -1.10 -4.44
C THR A 14 19.61 -1.28 -4.42
N ARG A 15 18.87 -0.17 -4.39
CA ARG A 15 17.42 -0.18 -4.49
C ARG A 15 17.08 -0.92 -5.78
N PRO A 16 16.34 -2.04 -5.72
CA PRO A 16 15.92 -2.75 -6.92
C PRO A 16 15.21 -1.76 -7.86
N PRO A 17 15.41 -1.86 -9.18
CA PRO A 17 14.71 -1.02 -10.13
C PRO A 17 13.21 -1.10 -9.85
N ARG A 18 12.56 0.07 -9.74
CA ARG A 18 11.12 0.16 -9.51
C ARG A 18 10.43 -0.41 -10.75
N ILE A 19 9.91 -1.62 -10.62
CA ILE A 19 9.09 -2.25 -11.66
C ILE A 19 7.82 -1.41 -11.81
N ASP A 20 7.56 -0.94 -13.03
CA ASP A 20 6.37 -0.14 -13.34
C ASP A 20 5.14 -1.05 -13.45
N TRP A 21 4.57 -1.36 -12.29
CA TRP A 21 3.42 -2.24 -12.21
C TRP A 21 2.17 -1.67 -12.87
N SER A 22 2.04 -0.35 -13.00
CA SER A 22 0.89 0.29 -13.64
C SER A 22 0.73 -0.14 -15.10
N ARG A 23 1.84 -0.35 -15.80
CA ARG A 23 1.85 -0.86 -17.19
C ARG A 23 1.70 -2.38 -17.27
N LEU A 24 2.20 -3.11 -16.28
CA LEU A 24 2.23 -4.57 -16.29
C LEU A 24 0.94 -5.20 -15.74
N ASP A 25 0.19 -4.51 -14.87
CA ASP A 25 -1.06 -5.00 -14.28
C ASP A 25 -2.13 -5.39 -15.32
N PRO A 26 -2.44 -4.58 -16.36
CA PRO A 26 -3.42 -4.98 -17.37
C PRO A 26 -2.97 -6.21 -18.16
N GLU A 27 -1.67 -6.34 -18.42
CA GLU A 27 -1.13 -7.50 -19.13
C GLU A 27 -1.16 -8.76 -18.25
N VAL A 28 -0.81 -8.62 -16.97
CA VAL A 28 -1.00 -9.68 -15.96
C VAL A 28 -2.45 -10.13 -15.91
N ALA A 29 -3.40 -9.19 -15.89
CA ALA A 29 -4.84 -9.49 -15.86
C ALA A 29 -5.28 -10.23 -17.12
N ARG A 30 -4.82 -9.80 -18.31
CA ARG A 30 -5.12 -10.46 -19.59
C ARG A 30 -4.60 -11.90 -19.64
N LEU A 31 -3.34 -12.11 -19.26
CA LEU A 31 -2.72 -13.43 -19.21
C LEU A 31 -3.41 -14.34 -18.17
N ARG A 32 -3.83 -13.79 -17.04
CA ARG A 32 -4.59 -14.52 -16.01
C ARG A 32 -6.00 -14.88 -16.46
N ALA A 33 -6.68 -14.00 -17.20
CA ALA A 33 -8.00 -14.27 -17.77
C ALA A 33 -7.94 -15.40 -18.82
N GLY A 34 -6.82 -15.52 -19.54
CA GLY A 34 -6.55 -16.64 -20.44
C GLY A 34 -6.17 -17.96 -19.75
N GLY A 35 -6.26 -18.05 -18.42
CA GLY A 35 -6.01 -19.29 -17.66
C GLY A 35 -4.53 -19.68 -17.53
N LEU A 36 -3.58 -18.81 -17.91
CA LEU A 36 -2.17 -19.13 -17.81
C LEU A 36 -1.70 -19.23 -16.35
N SER A 37 -0.78 -20.16 -16.09
CA SER A 37 -0.17 -20.33 -14.78
C SER A 37 0.70 -19.13 -14.40
N ASN A 38 0.93 -18.92 -13.10
CA ASN A 38 1.77 -17.83 -12.60
C ASN A 38 3.20 -17.89 -13.16
N ARG A 39 3.74 -19.09 -13.33
CA ARG A 39 5.07 -19.31 -13.92
C ARG A 39 5.10 -18.85 -15.38
N GLU A 40 4.07 -19.21 -16.14
CA GLU A 40 4.00 -18.86 -17.56
C GLU A 40 3.75 -17.37 -17.78
N THR A 41 2.92 -16.76 -16.93
CA THR A 41 2.72 -15.31 -16.90
C THR A 41 4.02 -14.57 -16.59
N ALA A 42 4.80 -15.05 -15.62
CA ALA A 42 6.10 -14.48 -15.28
C ALA A 42 7.11 -14.60 -16.44
N ARG A 43 7.14 -15.76 -17.13
CA ARG A 43 7.99 -15.97 -18.32
C ARG A 43 7.66 -15.01 -19.44
N ARG A 44 6.37 -14.83 -19.76
CA ARG A 44 5.92 -13.90 -20.81
C ARG A 44 6.25 -12.44 -20.51
N LEU A 45 6.24 -12.07 -19.24
CA LEU A 45 6.57 -10.71 -18.78
C LEU A 45 8.07 -10.50 -18.53
N ASN A 46 8.90 -11.51 -18.76
CA ASN A 46 10.32 -11.51 -18.41
C ASN A 46 10.58 -11.13 -16.93
N LEU A 47 9.73 -11.62 -16.04
CA LEU A 47 9.78 -11.38 -14.59
C LEU A 47 10.12 -12.66 -13.83
N ASN A 48 10.67 -12.50 -12.63
CA ASN A 48 10.85 -13.62 -11.71
C ASN A 48 9.50 -14.10 -11.15
N VAL A 49 9.32 -15.42 -11.06
CA VAL A 49 8.13 -16.07 -10.48
C VAL A 49 7.84 -15.54 -9.08
N LYS A 50 8.86 -15.33 -8.23
CA LYS A 50 8.70 -14.80 -6.87
C LYS A 50 8.16 -13.36 -6.86
N THR A 51 8.59 -12.56 -7.83
CA THR A 51 8.10 -11.19 -8.03
C THR A 51 6.62 -11.20 -8.42
N MET A 52 6.24 -12.13 -9.29
CA MET A 52 4.85 -12.35 -9.70
C MET A 52 3.98 -12.82 -8.52
N GLU A 53 4.43 -13.78 -7.73
CA GLU A 53 3.72 -14.26 -6.53
C GLU A 53 3.52 -13.15 -5.51
N THR A 54 4.57 -12.35 -5.27
CA THR A 54 4.51 -11.19 -4.36
C THR A 54 3.50 -10.16 -4.87
N ARG A 55 3.49 -9.86 -6.18
CA ARG A 55 2.51 -8.94 -6.77
C ARG A 55 1.09 -9.46 -6.65
N LEU A 56 0.85 -10.74 -6.93
CA LEU A 56 -0.47 -11.36 -6.79
C LEU A 56 -0.97 -11.39 -5.34
N ARG A 57 -0.06 -11.58 -4.38
CA ARG A 57 -0.39 -11.42 -2.96
C ARG A 57 -0.78 -9.98 -2.64
N HIS A 58 -0.02 -9.00 -3.14
CA HIS A 58 -0.35 -7.58 -2.98
C HIS A 58 -1.68 -7.21 -3.61
N LEU A 59 -2.00 -7.69 -4.81
CA LEU A 59 -3.29 -7.46 -5.47
C LEU A 59 -4.46 -8.07 -4.69
N ARG A 60 -4.29 -9.27 -4.12
CA ARG A 60 -5.30 -9.89 -3.25
C ARG A 60 -5.54 -9.07 -1.99
N LEU A 61 -4.46 -8.65 -1.32
CA LEU A 61 -4.55 -7.80 -0.12
C LEU A 61 -5.17 -6.44 -0.42
N HIS A 62 -4.80 -5.82 -1.54
CA HIS A 62 -5.38 -4.55 -1.96
C HIS A 62 -6.86 -4.71 -2.31
N ARG A 63 -7.25 -5.77 -3.02
CA ARG A 63 -8.66 -6.04 -3.35
C ARG A 63 -9.51 -6.31 -2.10
N ALA A 64 -8.95 -7.03 -1.13
CA ALA A 64 -9.56 -7.23 0.18
C ALA A 64 -9.63 -5.91 0.99
N GLY A 65 -8.58 -5.09 0.93
CA GLY A 65 -8.52 -3.77 1.57
C GLY A 65 -9.48 -2.75 0.96
N THR A 66 -9.65 -2.73 -0.36
CA THR A 66 -10.58 -1.82 -1.05
C THR A 66 -12.04 -2.12 -0.76
N HIS A 67 -12.37 -3.33 -0.31
CA HIS A 67 -13.71 -3.64 0.19
C HIS A 67 -13.91 -3.19 1.65
N ALA A 68 -12.82 -3.00 2.40
CA ALA A 68 -12.83 -2.47 3.77
C ALA A 68 -12.69 -0.94 3.84
N THR A 69 -12.43 -0.25 2.71
CA THR A 69 -12.41 1.23 2.65
C THR A 69 -13.79 1.85 2.43
N LEU A 70 -14.86 1.06 2.31
CA LEU A 70 -16.22 1.57 2.41
C LEU A 70 -16.51 1.90 3.88
N ARG A 71 -16.19 3.15 4.25
CA ARG A 71 -16.85 3.94 5.32
C ARG A 71 -16.81 3.33 6.75
N THR A 72 -15.74 2.63 7.13
CA THR A 72 -15.59 2.17 8.53
C THR A 72 -15.04 3.26 9.47
N ASP A 73 -14.56 4.39 8.94
CA ASP A 73 -13.98 5.46 9.74
C ASP A 73 -14.94 6.62 10.03
N GLU A 74 -16.22 6.48 9.67
CA GLU A 74 -17.28 7.42 10.05
C GLU A 74 -17.64 7.22 11.53
N VAL A 75 -17.14 8.11 12.39
CA VAL A 75 -17.38 8.04 13.84
C VAL A 75 -18.23 9.23 14.27
N ARG A 76 -19.38 8.96 14.90
CA ARG A 76 -20.19 9.98 15.60
C ARG A 76 -19.40 10.50 16.81
N ARG A 77 -19.16 11.81 16.85
CA ARG A 77 -18.37 12.46 17.90
C ARG A 77 -18.90 13.85 18.22
N THR A 78 -18.42 14.39 19.33
CA THR A 78 -18.66 15.77 19.77
C THR A 78 -17.42 16.61 19.48
N CYS A 79 -17.61 17.83 18.96
CA CYS A 79 -16.52 18.75 18.65
C CYS A 79 -15.86 19.28 19.93
N LEU A 80 -14.52 19.24 20.00
CA LEU A 80 -13.79 19.79 21.16
C LEU A 80 -13.84 21.32 21.31
N ASN A 81 -14.33 22.06 20.32
CA ASN A 81 -14.36 23.54 20.36
C ASN A 81 -15.76 24.10 20.63
N CYS A 82 -16.83 23.43 20.20
CA CYS A 82 -18.19 23.96 20.30
C CYS A 82 -19.21 22.94 20.81
N ASP A 83 -18.75 21.75 21.21
CA ASP A 83 -19.58 20.65 21.71
C ASP A 83 -20.70 20.18 20.75
N ALA A 84 -20.67 20.62 19.48
CA ALA A 84 -21.63 20.19 18.48
C ALA A 84 -21.37 18.73 18.06
N PRO A 85 -22.43 17.90 17.91
CA PRO A 85 -22.30 16.56 17.36
C PRO A 85 -21.96 16.62 15.86
N PHE A 86 -21.03 15.78 15.41
CA PHE A 86 -20.64 15.66 14.00
C PHE A 86 -20.17 14.24 13.64
N ILE A 87 -20.13 13.95 12.34
CA ILE A 87 -19.56 12.72 11.79
C ILE A 87 -18.13 13.01 11.34
N ALA A 88 -17.17 12.32 11.96
CA ALA A 88 -15.76 12.40 11.59
C ALA A 88 -15.45 11.35 10.53
N ASP A 89 -14.88 11.75 9.38
CA ASP A 89 -14.33 10.85 8.34
C ASP A 89 -12.91 10.40 8.72
N GLY A 90 -12.72 9.97 9.97
CA GLY A 90 -11.41 10.01 10.60
C GLY A 90 -11.40 9.87 12.12
N ARG A 91 -10.77 8.83 12.69
CA ARG A 91 -10.50 8.75 14.15
C ARG A 91 -9.63 9.88 14.69
N PHE A 92 -8.94 10.61 13.83
CA PHE A 92 -8.09 11.73 14.19
C PHE A 92 -8.80 13.09 14.15
N LEU A 93 -9.97 13.18 13.51
CA LEU A 93 -10.74 14.40 13.47
C LEU A 93 -11.49 14.59 14.80
N ARG A 94 -11.19 15.70 15.47
CA ARG A 94 -11.77 16.09 16.77
C ARG A 94 -12.55 17.41 16.72
N LEU A 95 -12.44 18.13 15.60
CA LEU A 95 -13.16 19.35 15.34
C LEU A 95 -14.21 19.11 14.25
N CYS A 96 -15.39 19.71 14.41
CA CYS A 96 -16.40 19.71 13.37
C CYS A 96 -15.89 20.48 12.13
N PRO A 97 -16.52 20.29 10.95
CA PRO A 97 -16.10 20.95 9.72
C PRO A 97 -15.98 22.48 9.84
N THR A 98 -16.90 23.10 10.59
CA THR A 98 -16.92 24.54 10.84
C THR A 98 -15.71 25.00 11.66
N CYS A 99 -15.48 24.40 12.83
CA CYS A 99 -14.35 24.78 13.70
C CYS A 99 -12.99 24.39 13.09
N ARG A 100 -12.92 23.30 12.33
CA ARG A 100 -11.69 22.94 11.60
C ARG A 100 -11.29 24.01 10.58
N THR A 101 -12.25 24.69 9.96
CA THR A 101 -11.95 25.77 9.01
C THR A 101 -11.43 27.04 9.71
N MET A 102 -11.78 27.23 10.99
CA MET A 102 -11.35 28.39 11.78
C MET A 102 -10.04 28.17 12.54
N PHE A 103 -9.69 26.92 12.88
CA PHE A 103 -8.57 26.58 13.78
C PHE A 103 -7.59 25.52 13.20
N GLY A 104 -7.77 25.13 11.94
CA GLY A 104 -7.01 24.06 11.28
C GLY A 104 -5.90 24.54 10.36
#